data_AF-A0A6V7Q9W1-F1
#
_entry.id   AF-A0A6V7Q9W1-F1
#
_cell.length_a   1.000
_cell.length_b   1.000
_cell.length_c   1.000
_cell.angle_alpha   90.00
_cell.angle_beta   90.00
_cell.angle_gamma   90.00
#
_symmetry.space_group_name_H-M   'P 1'
#
loop_
_entity.id
_entity.type
_entity.pdbx_description
1 polymer ?
#
loop_
_entity_poly.entity_id
_entity_poly.type
_entity_poly.pdbx_seq_one_letter_code
_entity_poly.pdbx_strand_id
1 'polypeptide(L)'
;MSWPMHLVENRGKIWLRQLRPNRYCKKMQRLGLEVVEPGVPATLAALVVQPTLLERIKELQASDEYLQKVRGEVESGSADDFNIGADGILRFRNRWCVPKNKDIRKAIMQEAHQSPYSIVIP
;
A
#
# COMPACT_ATOMS: atom_id res chain seq x y z
N MET A 1 -24.25 51.29 15.60
CA MET A 1 -22.83 51.41 15.16
C MET A 1 -21.95 51.06 16.35
N SER A 2 -21.62 49.78 16.53
CA SER A 2 -20.78 49.23 17.61
C SER A 2 -20.20 47.93 17.04
N TRP A 3 -18.94 47.50 17.20
CA TRP A 3 -17.90 47.63 18.22
C TRP A 3 -16.49 47.74 17.55
N PRO A 4 -15.41 48.08 18.28
CA PRO A 4 -14.11 48.40 17.68
C PRO A 4 -13.24 47.16 17.43
N MET A 5 -12.65 47.07 16.23
CA MET A 5 -11.56 46.13 15.94
C MET A 5 -10.29 46.65 16.60
N HIS A 6 -9.90 46.07 17.73
CA HIS A 6 -8.60 46.28 18.33
C HIS A 6 -7.51 45.65 17.43
N LEU A 7 -6.74 46.51 16.76
CA LEU A 7 -5.50 46.17 16.06
C LEU A 7 -4.39 46.02 17.12
N VAL A 8 -3.68 44.88 17.13
CA VAL A 8 -2.50 44.66 17.98
C VAL A 8 -1.27 44.47 17.10
N GLU A 9 -0.27 45.34 17.28
CA GLU A 9 0.95 45.48 16.48
C GLU A 9 2.19 44.86 17.16
N ASN A 10 2.79 43.80 16.61
CA ASN A 10 4.15 43.34 16.95
C ASN A 10 4.80 42.35 15.94
N ARG A 11 5.94 42.53 15.26
CA ARG A 11 7.26 43.16 15.48
C ARG A 11 7.39 44.68 15.64
N GLY A 12 6.31 45.44 15.77
CA GLY A 12 5.75 46.05 14.56
C GLY A 12 5.14 45.08 13.53
N LYS A 13 4.20 44.21 13.90
CA LYS A 13 3.39 43.37 12.98
C LYS A 13 1.99 43.28 13.52
N ILE A 14 1.11 43.96 12.85
CA ILE A 14 -0.29 44.00 13.22
C ILE A 14 -0.96 42.68 12.84
N TRP A 15 -1.41 41.91 13.83
CA TRP A 15 -2.29 40.76 13.58
C TRP A 15 -3.74 41.21 13.67
N LEU A 16 -4.38 41.37 12.51
CA LEU A 16 -5.84 41.24 12.38
C LEU A 16 -6.16 40.48 11.09
N ARG A 17 -6.21 39.16 11.21
CA ARG A 17 -7.17 38.30 10.49
C ARG A 17 -6.88 36.84 10.76
N GLN A 18 -7.91 36.13 11.19
CA GLN A 18 -8.18 34.75 10.80
C GLN A 18 -7.49 34.47 9.45
N LEU A 19 -6.61 33.48 9.38
CA LEU A 19 -6.09 32.94 8.13
C LEU A 19 -7.31 32.65 7.23
N ARG A 20 -7.65 33.57 6.33
CA ARG A 20 -8.62 33.30 5.29
C ARG A 20 -7.97 32.23 4.42
N PRO A 21 -8.60 31.07 4.21
CA PRO A 21 -8.05 30.07 3.31
C PRO A 21 -7.89 30.73 1.94
N ASN A 22 -6.65 30.99 1.52
CA ASN A 22 -6.38 31.60 0.23
C ASN A 22 -6.61 30.53 -0.88
N ARG A 23 -6.64 30.92 -2.16
CA ARG A 23 -6.86 29.96 -3.27
C ARG A 23 -5.83 28.82 -3.31
N TYR A 24 -4.62 29.04 -2.79
CA TYR A 24 -3.56 28.03 -2.70
C TYR A 24 -3.88 26.95 -1.66
N CYS A 25 -4.40 27.33 -0.49
CA CYS A 25 -4.86 26.37 0.53
C CYS A 25 -5.94 25.43 -0.03
N LYS A 26 -6.87 25.96 -0.83
CA LYS A 26 -7.89 25.14 -1.52
C LYS A 26 -7.28 24.18 -2.55
N LYS A 27 -6.20 24.57 -3.24
CA LYS A 27 -5.51 23.71 -4.21
C LYS A 27 -4.74 22.58 -3.51
N MET A 28 -4.11 22.86 -2.37
CA MET A 28 -3.44 21.85 -1.54
C MET A 28 -4.43 20.85 -0.93
N GLN A 29 -5.59 21.31 -0.46
CA GLN A 29 -6.66 20.41 0.02
C GLN A 29 -7.15 19.43 -1.07
N ARG A 30 -7.24 19.87 -2.33
CA ARG A 30 -7.59 18.98 -3.45
C ARG A 30 -6.54 17.89 -3.71
N LEU A 31 -5.30 18.10 -3.28
CA LEU A 31 -4.21 17.12 -3.35
C LEU A 31 -4.09 16.28 -2.07
N GLY A 32 -5.04 16.40 -1.13
CA GLY A 32 -4.96 15.73 0.18
C GLY A 32 -3.86 16.29 1.08
N LEU A 33 -3.34 17.48 0.79
CA LEU A 33 -2.27 18.13 1.56
C LEU A 33 -2.87 19.15 2.52
N GLU A 34 -2.49 19.04 3.79
CA GLU A 34 -2.86 19.99 4.84
C GLU A 34 -1.68 20.94 5.13
N VAL A 35 -1.98 22.23 5.24
CA VAL A 35 -0.98 23.25 5.58
C VAL A 35 -0.98 23.42 7.09
N VAL A 36 0.09 22.99 7.74
CA VAL A 36 0.26 23.13 9.19
C VAL A 36 0.95 24.45 9.52
N GLU A 37 0.51 25.11 10.59
CA GLU A 37 1.13 26.34 11.05
C GLU A 37 2.57 26.11 11.53
N PRO A 38 3.51 27.05 11.25
CA PRO A 38 4.89 26.94 11.70
C PRO A 38 4.96 26.84 13.23
N GLY A 39 5.68 25.84 13.74
CA GLY A 39 5.86 25.62 15.18
C GLY A 39 4.81 24.73 15.84
N VAL A 40 3.78 24.30 15.11
CA VAL A 40 2.86 23.24 15.57
C VAL A 40 3.48 21.87 15.27
N PRO A 41 3.64 20.99 16.27
CA PRO A 41 4.08 19.62 16.04
C PRO A 41 3.09 18.89 15.12
N ALA A 42 3.56 18.41 13.98
CA ALA A 42 2.78 17.60 13.05
C ALA A 42 3.35 16.18 12.98
N THR A 43 2.48 15.17 13.06
CA THR A 43 2.87 13.79 12.81
C THR A 43 2.71 13.48 11.32
N LEU A 44 3.82 13.23 10.64
CA LEU A 44 3.80 12.74 9.26
C LEU A 44 3.74 11.21 9.28
N ALA A 45 2.61 10.64 8.86
CA ALA A 45 2.47 9.21 8.64
C ALA A 45 2.41 8.94 7.12
N ALA A 46 3.18 7.96 6.66
CA ALA A 46 3.15 7.52 5.26
C ALA A 46 2.35 6.21 5.15
N LEU A 47 1.34 6.20 4.27
CA LEU A 47 0.70 4.96 3.86
C LEU A 47 1.51 4.36 2.72
N VAL A 48 2.15 3.22 2.97
CA VAL A 48 2.83 2.44 1.93
C VAL A 48 1.90 1.32 1.51
N VAL A 49 1.44 1.36 0.26
CA VAL A 49 0.73 0.23 -0.35
C VAL A 49 1.74 -0.85 -0.64
N GLN A 50 1.65 -1.99 0.05
CA GLN A 50 2.45 -3.17 -0.27
C GLN A 50 1.70 -4.05 -1.26
N PRO A 51 2.41 -4.69 -2.21
CA PRO A 51 1.82 -5.73 -3.04
C PRO A 51 1.27 -6.83 -2.15
N THR A 52 0.10 -7.34 -2.51
CA THR A 52 -0.50 -8.48 -1.84
C THR A 52 0.42 -9.69 -1.95
N LEU A 53 0.23 -10.67 -1.05
CA LEU A 53 0.96 -11.94 -1.11
C LEU A 53 0.82 -12.61 -2.48
N LEU A 54 -0.32 -12.40 -3.15
CA LEU A 54 -0.66 -13.02 -4.44
C LEU A 54 0.14 -12.40 -5.58
N GLU A 55 0.20 -11.08 -5.62
CA GLU A 55 1.00 -10.33 -6.59
C GLU A 55 2.48 -10.71 -6.45
N ARG A 56 2.99 -10.80 -5.21
CA ARG A 56 4.36 -11.27 -4.97
C ARG A 56 4.61 -12.68 -5.47
N ILE A 57 3.69 -13.63 -5.23
CA ILE A 57 3.82 -14.99 -5.76
C ILE A 57 3.87 -14.96 -7.28
N LYS A 58 2.97 -14.22 -7.94
CA LYS A 58 2.91 -14.10 -9.40
C LYS A 58 4.21 -13.54 -9.99
N GLU A 59 4.75 -12.46 -9.41
CA GLU A 59 6.02 -11.86 -9.83
C GLU A 59 7.21 -12.82 -9.67
N LEU A 60 7.25 -13.54 -8.54
CA LEU A 60 8.31 -14.50 -8.28
C LEU A 60 8.20 -15.73 -9.18
N GLN A 61 6.98 -16.16 -9.56
CA GLN A 61 6.80 -17.21 -10.58
C GLN A 61 7.33 -16.78 -11.95
N ALA A 62 7.18 -15.49 -12.31
CA ALA A 62 7.72 -14.94 -13.55
C ALA A 62 9.25 -15.02 -13.60
N SER A 63 9.90 -14.90 -12.44
CA SER A 63 11.37 -14.91 -12.30
C SER A 63 11.97 -16.30 -12.04
N ASP A 64 11.16 -17.31 -11.72
CA ASP A 64 11.62 -18.67 -11.40
C ASP A 64 11.78 -19.49 -12.69
N GLU A 65 13.02 -19.82 -13.06
CA GLU A 65 13.33 -20.55 -14.30
C GLU A 65 12.62 -21.91 -14.41
N TYR A 66 12.45 -22.62 -13.29
CA TYR A 66 11.78 -23.92 -13.31
C TYR A 66 10.28 -23.73 -13.58
N LEU A 67 9.66 -22.75 -12.90
CA LEU A 67 8.24 -22.48 -13.10
C LEU A 67 7.95 -21.88 -14.49
N GLN A 68 8.88 -21.13 -15.09
CA GLN A 68 8.78 -20.71 -16.48
C GLN A 68 8.83 -21.88 -17.47
N LYS A 69 9.67 -22.89 -17.22
CA LYS A 69 9.68 -24.12 -18.05
C LYS A 69 8.35 -24.87 -17.96
N VAL A 70 7.86 -25.09 -16.74
CA VAL A 70 6.56 -25.74 -16.51
C VAL A 70 5.43 -24.93 -17.17
N ARG A 71 5.50 -23.60 -17.13
CA ARG A 71 4.52 -22.74 -17.81
C ARG A 71 4.49 -22.99 -19.32
N GLY A 72 5.67 -23.10 -19.95
CA GLY A 72 5.77 -23.47 -21.37
C GLY A 72 5.18 -24.85 -21.68
N GLU A 73 5.37 -25.83 -20.78
CA GLU A 73 4.77 -27.17 -20.91
C GLU A 73 3.24 -27.16 -20.79
N VAL A 74 2.69 -26.27 -19.95
CA VAL A 74 1.23 -26.05 -19.87
C VAL A 74 0.70 -25.43 -21.16
N GLU A 75 1.40 -24.42 -21.69
CA GLU A 75 1.03 -23.77 -22.95
C GLU A 75 1.15 -24.71 -24.15
N SER A 76 2.07 -25.68 -24.12
CA SER A 76 2.19 -26.73 -25.14
C SER A 76 1.21 -27.90 -24.96
N GLY A 77 0.41 -27.90 -23.89
CA GLY A 77 -0.54 -28.98 -23.58
C GLY A 77 0.10 -30.28 -23.09
N SER A 78 1.35 -30.24 -22.62
CA SER A 78 2.10 -31.42 -22.18
C SER A 78 2.00 -31.68 -20.65
N ALA A 79 1.36 -30.78 -19.90
CA ALA A 79 1.33 -30.79 -18.45
C ALA A 79 -0.10 -30.79 -17.88
N ASP A 80 -0.76 -31.97 -17.90
CA ASP A 80 -2.16 -32.14 -17.47
C ASP A 80 -2.42 -31.79 -15.99
N ASP A 81 -1.44 -32.00 -15.12
CA ASP A 81 -1.57 -31.71 -13.69
C ASP A 81 -1.41 -30.21 -13.35
N PHE A 82 -0.97 -29.40 -14.34
CA PHE A 82 -0.71 -27.98 -14.18
C PHE A 82 -1.72 -27.14 -14.96
N ASN A 83 -2.05 -25.96 -14.44
CA ASN A 83 -2.87 -24.99 -15.16
C ASN A 83 -2.44 -23.55 -14.85
N ILE A 84 -2.77 -22.64 -15.77
CA ILE A 84 -2.63 -21.20 -15.55
C ILE A 84 -4.05 -20.66 -15.33
N GLY A 85 -4.28 -20.04 -14.17
CA GLY A 85 -5.59 -19.43 -13.90
C GLY A 85 -5.80 -18.13 -14.65
N ALA A 86 -7.03 -17.59 -14.60
CA ALA A 86 -7.37 -16.31 -15.22
C ALA A 86 -6.56 -15.12 -14.64
N ASP A 87 -6.07 -15.25 -13.41
CA ASP A 87 -5.15 -14.32 -12.76
C ASP A 87 -3.70 -14.41 -13.28
N GLY A 88 -3.41 -15.38 -14.15
CA GLY A 88 -2.09 -15.65 -14.71
C GLY A 88 -1.16 -16.41 -13.76
N ILE A 89 -1.66 -16.96 -12.66
CA ILE A 89 -0.87 -17.71 -11.68
C ILE A 89 -0.82 -19.19 -12.08
N LEU A 90 0.40 -19.76 -12.08
CA LEU A 90 0.63 -21.18 -12.30
C LEU A 90 0.19 -22.00 -11.09
N ARG A 91 -0.58 -23.06 -11.34
CA ARG A 91 -1.15 -23.96 -10.33
C ARG A 91 -0.83 -25.41 -10.65
N PHE A 92 -0.63 -26.21 -9.62
CA PHE A 92 -0.59 -27.66 -9.67
C PHE A 92 -1.83 -28.21 -8.96
N ARG A 93 -2.72 -28.90 -9.69
CA ARG A 93 -3.99 -29.42 -9.17
C ARG A 93 -4.76 -28.38 -8.33
N ASN A 94 -4.97 -27.19 -8.90
CA ASN A 94 -5.63 -26.02 -8.27
C ASN A 94 -4.91 -25.38 -7.06
N ARG A 95 -3.69 -25.79 -6.72
CA ARG A 95 -2.88 -25.14 -5.67
C ARG A 95 -1.79 -24.27 -6.30
N TRP A 96 -1.54 -23.09 -5.74
CA TRP A 96 -0.49 -22.19 -6.27
C TRP A 96 0.90 -22.82 -6.18
N CYS A 97 1.65 -22.71 -7.28
CA CYS A 97 3.05 -23.10 -7.32
C CYS A 97 3.89 -22.01 -6.64
N VAL A 98 4.36 -22.26 -5.41
CA VAL A 98 5.18 -21.28 -4.68
C VAL A 98 6.65 -21.42 -5.08
N PRO A 99 7.31 -20.37 -5.60
CA PRO A 99 8.74 -20.37 -5.90
C PRO A 99 9.59 -20.69 -4.67
N LYS A 100 10.82 -21.20 -4.87
CA LYS A 100 11.75 -21.50 -3.77
C LYS A 100 12.43 -20.22 -3.24
N ASN A 101 11.64 -19.29 -2.70
CA ASN A 101 12.10 -18.07 -2.08
C ASN A 101 11.82 -18.11 -0.56
N LYS A 102 12.79 -17.73 0.28
CA LYS A 102 12.65 -17.78 1.75
C LYS A 102 11.67 -16.71 2.26
N ASP A 103 11.69 -15.53 1.65
CA ASP A 103 10.86 -14.40 2.05
C ASP A 103 9.39 -14.67 1.76
N ILE A 104 9.07 -15.25 0.59
CA ILE A 104 7.68 -15.58 0.27
C ILE A 104 7.13 -16.67 1.18
N ARG A 105 7.95 -17.67 1.54
CA ARG A 105 7.57 -18.72 2.51
C ARG A 105 7.31 -18.12 3.88
N LYS A 106 8.18 -17.21 4.33
CA LYS A 106 7.99 -16.51 5.60
C LYS A 106 6.72 -15.67 5.59
N ALA A 107 6.45 -14.95 4.50
CA ALA A 107 5.24 -14.16 4.35
C ALA A 107 3.97 -15.02 4.36
N ILE A 108 3.97 -16.17 3.68
CA ILE A 108 2.86 -17.14 3.73
C ILE A 108 2.61 -17.62 5.16
N MET A 109 3.67 -17.97 5.91
CA MET A 109 3.52 -18.40 7.31
C MET A 109 3.00 -17.29 8.22
N GLN A 110 3.47 -16.06 8.03
CA GLN A 110 2.99 -14.90 8.79
C GLN A 110 1.52 -14.64 8.52
N GLU A 111 1.10 -14.62 7.26
CA GLU A 111 -0.29 -14.43 6.85
C GLU A 111 -1.19 -15.53 7.43
N ALA A 112 -0.77 -16.79 7.35
CA ALA A 112 -1.52 -17.92 7.91
C ALA A 112 -1.69 -17.83 9.43
N HIS A 113 -0.69 -17.29 10.15
CA HIS A 113 -0.75 -17.10 11.59
C HIS A 113 -1.59 -15.87 12.01
N GLN A 114 -1.61 -14.83 11.18
CA GLN A 114 -2.36 -13.59 11.43
C GLN A 114 -3.82 -13.66 10.94
N SER A 115 -4.15 -14.61 10.08
CA SER A 115 -5.53 -14.87 9.67
C SER A 115 -6.40 -15.17 10.89
N PRO A 116 -7.61 -14.59 11.02
CA PRO A 116 -8.51 -14.81 12.15
C PRO A 116 -8.97 -16.29 12.32
N TYR A 117 -8.56 -17.17 11.42
CA TYR A 117 -8.77 -18.62 11.47
C TYR A 117 -7.56 -19.38 12.04
N SER A 118 -6.54 -18.71 12.56
CA SER A 118 -5.41 -19.37 13.21
C SER A 118 -5.84 -19.94 14.58
N ILE A 119 -5.66 -21.25 14.74
CA ILE A 119 -5.79 -21.91 16.04
C ILE A 119 -4.63 -21.40 16.90
N VAL A 120 -4.93 -20.50 17.83
CA VAL A 120 -4.03 -20.15 18.91
C VAL A 120 -3.88 -21.40 19.77
N ILE A 121 -2.77 -22.11 19.64
CA ILE A 121 -2.40 -23.14 20.61
C ILE A 121 -1.85 -22.38 21.83
N PRO A 122 -2.49 -22.48 23.01
CA PRO A 122 -2.08 -21.78 24.22
C PRO A 122 -0.75 -22.29 24.79
#